data_AF-A0A970EZG3-F1
#
_entry.id   AF-A0A970EZG3-F1
#
_cell.length_a   1.000
_cell.length_b   1.000
_cell.length_c   1.000
_cell.angle_alpha   90.00
_cell.angle_beta   90.00
_cell.angle_gamma   90.00
#
_symmetry.space_group_name_H-M   'P 1'
#
loop_
_entity.id
_entity.type
_entity.pdbx_description
1 polymer ?
#
loop_
_entity_poly.entity_id
_entity_poly.type
_entity_poly.pdbx_seq_one_letter_code
_entity_poly.pdbx_strand_id
1 'polypeptide(L)'
;MIVIVVLAIIMAITVPLVLNTIEEAKKGAFKSSVYAMVKAVELEYIKQVLQGVKTNEIIYTYENGEETSSIGKQLGIKGTKPKNGEIRINNEGEVALAIHDGTYCALHSYNVYPILQVQPIIFMEYMI
;
A
#
# COMPACT_ATOMS: atom_id res chain seq x y z
N MET A 1 3.93 9.46 48.50
CA MET A 1 4.00 9.85 47.07
C MET A 1 5.31 9.41 46.40
N ILE A 2 5.68 8.13 46.51
CA ILE A 2 6.92 7.58 45.93
C ILE A 2 6.60 6.67 44.74
N VAL A 3 5.55 5.85 44.88
CA VAL A 3 5.08 4.93 43.84
C VAL A 3 4.72 5.65 42.53
N ILE A 4 4.05 6.80 42.62
CA ILE A 4 3.64 7.59 41.44
C ILE A 4 4.87 8.12 40.69
N VAL A 5 5.91 8.56 41.41
CA VAL A 5 7.15 9.08 40.81
C VAL A 5 7.89 7.98 40.05
N VAL A 6 8.01 6.78 40.64
CA VAL A 6 8.68 5.65 40.00
C VAL A 6 7.93 5.19 38.74
N LEU A 7 6.60 5.10 38.79
CA LEU A 7 5.78 4.74 37.62
C LEU A 7 5.91 5.77 36.50
N ALA A 8 5.93 7.07 36.82
CA ALA A 8 6.08 8.13 35.84
C ALA A 8 7.42 8.05 35.09
N ILE A 9 8.52 7.73 35.77
CA ILE A 9 9.84 7.59 35.16
C ILE A 9 9.88 6.40 34.19
N ILE A 10 9.32 5.24 34.59
CA ILE A 10 9.25 4.05 33.72
C ILE A 10 8.37 4.32 32.49
N MET A 11 7.25 5.03 32.67
CA MET A 11 6.39 5.43 31.54
C MET A 11 7.12 6.37 30.58
N ALA A 12 7.87 7.35 31.09
CA ALA A 12 8.58 8.32 30.25
C ALA A 12 9.59 7.64 29.30
N ILE A 13 10.28 6.58 29.73
CA ILE A 13 11.24 5.85 28.88
C ILE A 13 10.58 4.83 27.95
N THR A 14 9.45 4.25 28.35
CA THR A 14 8.79 3.18 27.58
C THR A 14 7.90 3.69 26.45
N VAL A 15 7.24 4.85 26.64
CA VAL A 15 6.37 5.46 25.61
C VAL A 15 7.05 5.66 24.25
N PRO A 16 8.23 6.30 24.12
CA PRO A 16 8.84 6.51 22.80
C PRO A 16 9.22 5.21 22.11
N LEU A 17 9.64 4.19 22.86
CA LEU A 17 9.97 2.87 22.33
C LEU A 17 8.73 2.16 21.74
N VAL A 18 7.60 2.21 22.47
CA VAL A 18 6.34 1.61 22.02
C VAL A 18 5.77 2.35 20.81
N LEU A 19 5.90 3.67 20.74
CA LEU A 19 5.43 4.42 19.57
C LEU A 19 6.21 4.05 18.30
N ASN A 20 7.54 3.93 18.39
CA ASN A 20 8.38 3.54 17.26
C ASN A 20 8.05 2.12 16.75
N THR A 21 7.83 1.17 17.66
CA THR A 21 7.47 -0.21 17.27
C THR A 21 6.07 -0.27 16.67
N ILE A 22 5.12 0.52 17.16
CA ILE A 22 3.78 0.65 16.57
C ILE A 22 3.88 1.24 15.17
N GLU A 23 4.72 2.25 14.94
CA GLU A 23 4.89 2.86 13.62
C GLU A 23 5.44 1.86 12.59
N GLU A 24 6.48 1.11 12.96
CA GLU A 24 7.02 0.04 12.11
C GLU A 24 6.00 -1.07 11.86
N ALA A 25 5.19 -1.44 12.86
CA ALA A 25 4.12 -2.41 12.70
C ALA A 25 3.04 -1.91 11.73
N LYS A 26 2.62 -0.65 11.82
CA LYS A 26 1.64 -0.02 10.91
C LYS A 26 2.19 0.03 9.48
N LYS A 27 3.43 0.49 9.31
CA LYS A 27 4.13 0.51 8.03
C LYS A 27 4.22 -0.89 7.41
N GLY A 28 4.57 -1.89 8.22
CA GLY A 28 4.62 -3.30 7.81
C GLY A 28 3.25 -3.84 7.39
N ALA A 29 2.19 -3.51 8.12
CA ALA A 29 0.82 -3.90 7.78
C ALA A 29 0.35 -3.28 6.46
N PHE A 30 0.66 -2.00 6.23
CA PHE A 30 0.37 -1.34 4.96
C PHE A 30 1.16 -1.98 3.81
N LYS A 31 2.47 -2.20 3.98
CA LYS A 31 3.31 -2.90 2.99
C LYS A 31 2.76 -4.28 2.63
N SER A 32 2.35 -5.07 3.63
CA SER A 32 1.73 -6.38 3.43
C SER A 32 0.41 -6.29 2.66
N SER A 33 -0.41 -5.28 2.98
CA SER A 33 -1.66 -5.02 2.27
C SER A 33 -1.39 -4.73 0.79
N VAL A 34 -0.44 -3.85 0.49
CA VAL A 34 -0.07 -3.51 -0.89
C VAL A 34 0.49 -4.72 -1.65
N TYR A 35 1.31 -5.57 -1.02
CA TYR A 35 1.74 -6.83 -1.64
C TYR A 35 0.58 -7.75 -1.99
N ALA A 36 -0.43 -7.85 -1.12
CA ALA A 36 -1.63 -8.62 -1.42
C ALA A 36 -2.39 -8.03 -2.62
N MET A 37 -2.37 -6.70 -2.80
CA MET A 37 -2.95 -6.04 -3.98
C MET A 37 -2.20 -6.40 -5.25
N VAL A 38 -0.87 -6.26 -5.27
CA VAL A 38 -0.03 -6.64 -6.42
C VAL A 38 -0.30 -8.08 -6.83
N LYS A 39 -0.35 -8.99 -5.87
CA LYS A 39 -0.64 -10.40 -6.14
C LYS A 39 -2.06 -10.63 -6.69
N ALA A 40 -3.06 -9.91 -6.17
CA ALA A 40 -4.43 -10.03 -6.67
C ALA A 40 -4.57 -9.52 -8.11
N VAL A 41 -3.87 -8.43 -8.42
CA VAL A 41 -3.71 -7.79 -9.72
C VAL A 41 -3.06 -8.74 -10.73
N GLU A 42 -1.93 -9.34 -10.38
CA GLU A 42 -1.26 -10.39 -11.17
C GLU A 42 -2.16 -11.60 -11.43
N LEU A 43 -2.86 -12.10 -10.39
CA LEU A 43 -3.76 -13.24 -10.54
C LEU A 43 -4.93 -12.94 -11.47
N GLU A 44 -5.48 -11.73 -11.42
CA GLU A 44 -6.55 -11.31 -12.31
C GLU A 44 -6.07 -11.17 -13.76
N TYR A 45 -4.87 -10.63 -13.97
CA TYR A 45 -4.21 -10.60 -15.28
C TYR A 45 -4.04 -12.02 -15.86
N ILE A 46 -3.47 -12.94 -15.08
CA ILE A 46 -3.26 -14.34 -15.50
C ILE A 46 -4.60 -15.00 -15.87
N LYS A 47 -5.67 -14.77 -15.11
CA LYS A 47 -7.01 -15.29 -15.44
C LYS A 47 -7.51 -14.79 -16.79
N GLN A 48 -7.32 -13.50 -17.10
CA GLN A 48 -7.74 -12.93 -18.39
C GLN A 48 -6.95 -13.50 -19.56
N VAL A 49 -5.63 -13.65 -19.40
CA VAL A 49 -4.77 -14.32 -20.40
C VAL A 49 -5.22 -15.76 -20.64
N LEU A 50 -5.48 -16.52 -19.56
CA LEU A 50 -5.97 -17.91 -19.67
C LEU A 50 -7.36 -18.01 -20.32
N GLN A 51 -8.19 -16.98 -20.19
CA GLN A 51 -9.50 -16.89 -20.84
C GLN A 51 -9.42 -16.41 -22.30
N GLY A 52 -8.22 -16.16 -22.83
CA GLY A 52 -8.01 -15.73 -24.21
C GLY A 52 -8.42 -14.28 -24.48
N VAL A 53 -8.58 -13.47 -23.44
CA VAL A 53 -8.87 -12.04 -23.57
C VAL A 53 -7.57 -11.33 -23.96
N LYS A 54 -7.59 -10.50 -25.01
CA LYS A 54 -6.45 -9.62 -25.33
C LYS A 54 -6.25 -8.66 -24.17
N THR A 55 -5.17 -8.86 -23.42
CA THR A 55 -4.82 -8.03 -22.28
C THR A 55 -4.19 -6.73 -22.77
N ASN A 56 -5.00 -5.67 -22.78
CA ASN A 56 -4.51 -4.30 -22.80
C ASN A 56 -4.12 -3.88 -21.38
N GLU A 57 -3.48 -2.73 -21.24
CA GLU A 57 -3.16 -2.14 -19.94
C GLU A 57 -4.41 -2.08 -19.05
N ILE A 58 -4.31 -2.62 -17.84
CA ILE A 58 -5.40 -2.60 -16.85
C ILE A 58 -5.02 -1.59 -15.78
N ILE A 59 -5.86 -0.58 -15.58
CA ILE A 59 -5.69 0.44 -14.56
C ILE A 59 -6.78 0.28 -13.51
N TYR A 60 -6.37 0.24 -12.24
CA TYR A 60 -7.24 0.33 -11.07
C TYR A 60 -6.97 1.64 -10.37
N THR A 61 -7.98 2.49 -10.28
CA THR A 61 -7.88 3.82 -9.67
C THR A 61 -8.70 3.83 -8.39
N TYR A 62 -8.09 4.36 -7.34
CA TYR A 62 -8.71 4.57 -6.04
C TYR A 62 -8.90 6.06 -5.82
N GLU A 63 -10.14 6.45 -5.53
CA GLU A 63 -10.50 7.82 -5.15
C GLU A 63 -11.36 7.77 -3.89
N ASN A 64 -10.90 8.41 -2.82
CA ASN A 64 -11.54 8.42 -1.50
C ASN A 64 -11.94 7.02 -0.98
N GLY A 65 -11.17 5.99 -1.31
CA GLY A 65 -11.40 4.60 -0.92
C GLY A 65 -12.37 3.82 -1.82
N GLU A 66 -12.95 4.46 -2.83
CA GLU A 66 -13.71 3.79 -3.88
C GLU A 66 -12.79 3.31 -4.99
N GLU A 67 -13.01 2.07 -5.43
CA GLU A 67 -12.20 1.42 -6.46
C GLU A 67 -12.93 1.45 -7.79
N THR A 68 -12.27 2.01 -8.80
CA THR A 68 -12.68 1.98 -10.21
C THR A 68 -11.64 1.24 -11.02
N SER A 69 -12.06 0.65 -12.14
CA SER A 69 -11.16 -0.13 -13.00
C SER A 69 -11.50 0.11 -14.47
N SER A 70 -10.46 0.16 -15.33
CA SER A 70 -10.63 0.28 -16.78
C SER A 70 -11.43 -0.86 -17.40
N ILE A 71 -11.50 -2.02 -16.74
CA ILE A 71 -12.25 -3.20 -17.20
C ILE A 71 -13.61 -3.35 -16.50
N GLY A 72 -14.02 -2.38 -15.68
CA GLY A 72 -15.30 -2.41 -14.94
C GLY A 72 -15.39 -3.49 -13.86
N LYS A 73 -14.27 -4.14 -13.53
CA LYS A 73 -14.19 -5.21 -12.52
C LYS A 73 -13.31 -4.77 -11.37
N GLN A 74 -13.82 -4.87 -10.15
CA GLN A 74 -13.04 -4.62 -8.94
C GLN A 74 -12.21 -5.85 -8.56
N LEU A 75 -11.02 -5.61 -8.01
CA LEU A 75 -10.10 -6.60 -7.47
C LEU A 75 -10.65 -7.34 -6.24
N GLY A 76 -11.63 -6.76 -5.55
CA GLY A 76 -12.27 -7.40 -4.39
C GLY A 76 -11.28 -7.67 -3.25
N ILE A 77 -10.30 -6.78 -3.08
CA ILE A 77 -9.22 -6.95 -2.11
C ILE A 77 -9.79 -6.90 -0.69
N LYS A 78 -9.47 -7.91 0.11
CA LYS A 78 -9.77 -7.94 1.55
C LYS A 78 -8.64 -7.23 2.29
N GLY A 79 -8.97 -6.22 3.10
CA GLY A 79 -7.99 -5.48 3.90
C GLY A 79 -8.22 -3.97 3.86
N THR A 80 -7.23 -3.20 4.32
CA THR A 80 -7.25 -1.74 4.26
C THR A 80 -7.12 -1.28 2.81
N LYS A 81 -8.19 -0.70 2.27
CA LYS A 81 -8.17 -0.10 0.94
C LYS A 81 -7.33 1.17 0.96
N PRO A 82 -6.58 1.47 -0.11
CA PRO A 82 -5.91 2.75 -0.22
C PRO A 82 -6.95 3.86 -0.32
N LYS A 83 -6.61 5.03 0.20
CA LYS A 83 -7.46 6.21 0.14
C LYS A 83 -7.48 6.76 -1.27
N ASN A 84 -6.31 6.97 -1.87
CA ASN A 84 -6.20 7.30 -3.29
C ASN A 84 -5.00 6.62 -3.94
N GLY A 85 -4.98 6.67 -5.27
CA GLY A 85 -3.84 6.31 -6.10
C GLY A 85 -4.21 5.32 -7.19
N GLU A 86 -3.21 4.79 -7.88
CA GLU A 86 -3.42 3.91 -9.03
C GLU A 86 -2.52 2.69 -8.99
N ILE A 87 -3.06 1.59 -9.52
CA ILE A 87 -2.33 0.35 -9.81
C ILE A 87 -2.50 0.05 -11.29
N ARG A 88 -1.40 -0.15 -12.00
CA ARG A 88 -1.36 -0.40 -13.45
C ARG A 88 -0.68 -1.73 -13.71
N ILE A 89 -1.25 -2.51 -14.63
CA ILE A 89 -0.63 -3.71 -15.19
C ILE A 89 -0.39 -3.47 -16.67
N ASN A 90 0.85 -3.63 -17.13
CA ASN A 90 1.14 -3.56 -18.54
C ASN A 90 0.80 -4.88 -19.27
N ASN A 91 0.93 -4.87 -20.60
CA ASN A 91 0.64 -6.03 -21.44
C ASN A 91 1.64 -7.20 -21.26
N GLU A 92 2.71 -6.99 -20.49
CA GLU A 92 3.70 -8.00 -20.16
C GLU A 92 3.41 -8.65 -18.80
N GLY A 93 2.38 -8.16 -18.09
CA GLY A 93 1.99 -8.64 -16.77
C GLY A 93 2.80 -8.03 -15.62
N GLU A 94 3.62 -7.03 -15.90
CA GLU A 94 4.35 -6.29 -14.87
C GLU A 94 3.38 -5.31 -14.18
N VAL A 95 3.56 -5.11 -12.87
CA VAL A 95 2.71 -4.21 -12.06
C VAL A 95 3.49 -2.95 -11.64
N ALA A 96 2.91 -1.77 -11.90
CA ALA A 96 3.32 -0.51 -11.30
C ALA A 96 2.21 0.03 -10.40
N LEU A 97 2.55 0.65 -9.28
CA LEU A 97 1.57 1.25 -8.38
C LEU A 97 2.09 2.51 -7.69
N ALA A 98 1.18 3.43 -7.43
CA ALA A 98 1.37 4.58 -6.57
C ALA A 98 0.08 4.78 -5.78
N ILE A 99 0.05 4.32 -4.52
CA ILE A 99 -1.15 4.36 -3.66
C ILE A 99 -0.81 4.82 -2.25
N HIS A 100 -1.76 5.45 -1.56
CA HIS A 100 -1.58 5.87 -0.17
C HIS A 100 -2.83 5.62 0.67
N ASP A 101 -2.65 5.33 1.96
CA ASP A 101 -3.76 5.20 2.94
C ASP A 101 -4.04 6.50 3.72
N GLY A 102 -3.30 7.57 3.42
CA GLY A 102 -3.37 8.85 4.14
C GLY A 102 -2.32 9.00 5.24
N THR A 103 -1.59 7.92 5.58
CA THR A 103 -0.44 7.95 6.48
C THR A 103 0.84 7.54 5.75
N TYR A 104 0.77 6.47 4.96
CA TYR A 104 1.87 5.92 4.18
C TYR A 104 1.53 5.91 2.69
N CYS A 105 2.57 6.07 1.87
CA CYS A 105 2.55 5.94 0.42
C CYS A 105 3.39 4.72 0.02
N ALA A 106 2.86 3.92 -0.90
CA ALA A 106 3.54 2.81 -1.52
C ALA A 106 3.80 3.11 -3.00
N LEU A 107 5.05 2.90 -3.42
CA LEU A 107 5.48 3.08 -4.80
C LEU A 107 6.13 1.80 -5.31
N HIS A 108 5.73 1.39 -6.51
CA HIS A 108 6.36 0.33 -7.28
C HIS A 108 6.36 0.73 -8.75
N SER A 109 7.51 0.65 -9.41
CA SER A 109 7.66 1.08 -10.80
C SER A 109 8.63 0.16 -11.52
N TYR A 110 8.35 -0.11 -12.80
CA TYR A 110 9.12 -1.03 -13.65
C TYR A 110 10.63 -0.78 -13.63
N ASN A 111 11.05 0.49 -13.69
CA ASN A 111 12.46 0.86 -13.88
C ASN A 111 13.03 1.75 -12.76
N VAL A 112 12.18 2.40 -11.96
CA VAL A 112 12.62 3.37 -10.94
C VAL A 112 12.60 2.75 -9.54
N TYR A 113 11.55 1.99 -9.21
CA TYR A 113 11.38 1.33 -7.92
C TYR A 113 10.98 -0.14 -8.12
N PRO A 114 11.94 -1.00 -8.53
CA PRO A 114 11.68 -2.42 -8.82
C PRO A 114 11.34 -3.22 -7.57
N ILE A 115 11.46 -2.63 -6.39
CA ILE A 115 11.00 -3.18 -5.11
C ILE A 115 9.95 -2.25 -4.51
N LEU A 116 8.95 -2.82 -3.85
CA LEU A 116 7.90 -2.07 -3.18
C LEU A 116 8.47 -1.17 -2.08
N GLN A 117 8.44 0.15 -2.33
CA GLN A 117 8.87 1.18 -1.39
C GLN A 117 7.67 1.69 -0.60
N VAL A 118 7.78 1.74 0.73
CA VAL A 118 6.74 2.31 1.60
C VAL A 118 7.35 3.40 2.46
N GLN A 119 6.78 4.60 2.37
CA GLN A 119 7.26 5.80 3.06
C GLN A 119 6.09 6.61 3.64
N PRO A 120 6.33 7.49 4.63
CA PRO A 120 5.29 8.40 5.11
C PRO A 120 4.79 9.32 3.98
N ILE A 121 3.48 9.64 3.98
CA ILE A 121 2.84 10.41 2.90
C ILE A 121 3.43 11.83 2.75
N ILE A 122 4.00 12.38 3.83
CA ILE A 122 4.64 13.70 3.86
C ILE A 122 5.81 13.80 2.86
N PHE A 123 6.43 12.67 2.52
CA PHE A 123 7.51 12.63 1.52
C PHE A 123 7.01 12.74 0.06
N MET A 124 5.69 12.65 -0.21
CA MET A 124 5.17 12.89 -1.56
C MET A 124 5.25 14.35 -2.00
N GLU A 125 5.24 15.32 -1.07
CA GLU A 125 5.38 16.75 -1.42
C GLU A 125 6.78 17.10 -1.95
N TYR A 126 7.76 16.21 -1.78
CA TYR A 126 9.14 16.40 -2.25
C TYR A 126 9.47 15.71 -3.58
N MET A 127 8.50 14.99 -4.18
CA MET A 127 8.70 14.24 -5.44
C MET A 127 7.81 14.73 -6.60
N ILE A 128 7.12 15.87 -6.44
CA ILE A 128 6.37 16.56 -7.51
C ILE A 128 7.09 17.86 -7.86
#